data_AF-A0A9D8PA59-F1
#
_entry.id   AF-A0A9D8PA59-F1
#
_cell.length_a   1.000
_cell.length_b   1.000
_cell.length_c   1.000
_cell.angle_alpha   90.00
_cell.angle_beta   90.00
_cell.angle_gamma   90.00
#
_symmetry.space_group_name_H-M   'P 1'
#
loop_
_entity.id
_entity.type
_entity.pdbx_description
1 polymer ?
#
loop_
_entity_poly.entity_id
_entity_poly.type
_entity_poly.pdbx_seq_one_letter_code
_entity_poly.pdbx_strand_id
1 'polypeptide(L)'
;MEIRVRIPTPLKKLAGEKDIVLANGNTVGEVIQWLTETYPGLHERLKDEKGEVRRFINIYLNDEDIRFNKNLETPVKDGDQISIIPAIAGGSSKKRRVTLTFPPERIQEPVIHNIGHRFKIITNIRSANVTENVGWVTLEIDGEEGEYLKALDYLKGIGVKVEPVEKDVIV
;
A
#
# COMPACT_ATOMS: atom_id res chain seq x y z
N MET A 1 -3.10 16.96 -30.56
CA MET A 1 -3.28 17.44 -29.18
C MET A 1 -2.28 16.72 -28.33
N GLU A 2 -1.44 17.45 -27.63
CA GLU A 2 -0.37 16.90 -26.80
C GLU A 2 -0.80 16.96 -25.33
N ILE A 3 -1.02 15.79 -24.74
CA ILE A 3 -1.39 15.63 -23.33
C ILE A 3 -0.19 15.11 -22.57
N ARG A 4 0.16 15.76 -21.45
CA ARG A 4 1.32 15.38 -20.65
C ARG A 4 0.89 14.39 -19.57
N VAL A 5 1.29 13.13 -19.70
CA VAL A 5 1.02 12.10 -18.69
C VAL A 5 2.22 11.96 -17.76
N ARG A 6 2.04 12.33 -16.49
CA ARG A 6 3.05 12.16 -15.44
C ARG A 6 3.07 10.71 -14.96
N ILE A 7 4.22 10.07 -15.11
CA ILE A 7 4.44 8.68 -14.73
C ILE A 7 5.02 8.61 -13.31
N PRO A 8 4.38 7.91 -12.38
CA PRO A 8 4.84 7.78 -11.00
C PRO A 8 6.08 6.88 -10.93
N THR A 9 6.95 7.13 -9.95
CA THR A 9 8.23 6.43 -9.77
C THR A 9 8.16 4.90 -9.89
N PRO A 10 7.18 4.20 -9.28
CA PRO A 10 7.09 2.75 -9.39
C PRO A 10 6.82 2.23 -10.81
N LEU A 11 6.28 3.07 -11.69
CA LEU A 11 5.87 2.71 -13.05
C LEU A 11 6.87 3.19 -14.12
N LYS A 12 7.85 4.03 -13.78
CA LYS A 12 8.80 4.61 -14.76
C LYS A 12 9.51 3.54 -15.60
N LYS A 13 9.96 2.44 -14.98
CA LYS A 13 10.63 1.33 -15.70
C LYS A 13 9.76 0.72 -16.80
N LEU A 14 8.45 0.73 -16.62
CA LEU A 14 7.48 0.21 -17.58
C LEU A 14 7.14 1.23 -18.69
N ALA A 15 7.52 2.50 -18.48
CA ALA A 15 7.34 3.62 -19.41
C ALA A 15 8.67 4.11 -20.03
N GLY A 16 9.69 3.24 -20.10
CA GLY A 16 10.99 3.59 -20.68
C GLY A 16 11.80 4.60 -19.86
N GLU A 17 11.66 4.56 -18.53
CA GLU A 17 12.29 5.46 -17.55
C GLU A 17 11.90 6.95 -17.69
N LYS A 18 10.78 7.24 -18.37
CA LYS A 18 10.29 8.61 -18.55
C LYS A 18 9.43 9.08 -17.38
N ASP A 19 9.64 10.33 -16.98
CA ASP A 19 8.82 11.02 -15.97
C ASP A 19 7.53 11.57 -16.54
N ILE A 20 7.57 11.96 -17.81
CA ILE A 20 6.44 12.49 -18.57
C ILE A 20 6.40 11.78 -19.92
N VAL A 21 5.23 11.27 -20.26
CA VAL A 21 4.92 10.72 -21.58
C VAL A 21 3.95 11.67 -22.28
N LEU A 22 4.25 12.04 -23.51
CA LEU A 22 3.35 12.79 -24.36
C LEU A 22 2.38 11.80 -25.02
N ALA A 23 1.09 12.00 -24.81
CA ALA A 23 0.04 11.10 -25.26
C ALA A 23 -1.04 11.84 -26.04
N ASN A 24 -1.79 11.09 -26.83
CA ASN A 24 -2.88 11.59 -27.67
C ASN A 24 -4.23 11.03 -27.19
N GLY A 25 -5.27 11.84 -27.27
CA GLY A 25 -6.65 11.46 -26.95
C GLY A 25 -7.53 12.68 -26.73
N ASN A 26 -8.84 12.50 -26.84
CA ASN A 26 -9.85 13.54 -26.61
C ASN A 26 -10.48 13.44 -25.21
N THR A 27 -10.31 12.28 -24.56
CA THR A 27 -10.75 12.04 -23.17
C THR A 27 -9.63 11.40 -22.35
N VAL A 28 -9.75 11.46 -21.03
CA VAL A 28 -8.82 10.76 -20.11
C VAL A 28 -8.74 9.27 -20.45
N GLY A 29 -9.87 8.63 -20.75
CA GLY A 29 -9.93 7.21 -21.13
C GLY A 29 -9.14 6.89 -22.39
N GLU A 30 -9.29 7.70 -23.44
CA GLU A 30 -8.52 7.56 -24.69
C GLU A 30 -7.02 7.73 -24.44
N VAL A 31 -6.63 8.71 -23.62
CA VAL A 31 -5.21 8.95 -23.29
C VAL A 31 -4.62 7.76 -22.51
N ILE A 32 -5.35 7.21 -21.54
CA ILE A 32 -4.92 6.02 -20.79
C ILE A 32 -4.86 4.79 -21.68
N GLN A 33 -5.82 4.62 -22.60
CA GLN A 33 -5.79 3.54 -23.58
C GLN A 33 -4.53 3.63 -24.44
N TRP A 34 -4.29 4.78 -25.08
CA TRP A 34 -3.10 5.02 -25.89
C TRP A 34 -1.81 4.75 -25.12
N LEU A 35 -1.75 5.17 -23.85
CA LEU A 35 -0.60 4.93 -22.98
C LEU A 35 -0.37 3.42 -22.75
N THR A 36 -1.43 2.66 -22.46
CA THR A 36 -1.33 1.21 -22.20
C THR A 36 -1.04 0.39 -23.45
N GLU A 37 -1.46 0.85 -24.64
CA GLU A 37 -1.13 0.21 -25.92
C GLU A 37 0.34 0.50 -26.33
N THR A 38 0.82 1.72 -26.08
CA THR A 38 2.21 2.12 -26.35
C THR A 38 3.19 1.45 -25.39
N TYR A 39 2.80 1.27 -24.13
CA TYR A 39 3.60 0.64 -23.08
C TYR A 39 2.83 -0.53 -22.45
N PRO A 40 2.90 -1.75 -23.05
CA PRO A 40 2.13 -2.90 -22.59
C PRO A 40 2.36 -3.27 -21.12
N GLY A 41 3.56 -3.04 -20.58
CA GLY A 41 3.85 -3.25 -19.16
C GLY A 41 3.01 -2.38 -18.20
N LEU A 42 2.52 -1.22 -18.67
CA LEU A 42 1.59 -0.39 -17.91
C LEU A 42 0.17 -0.97 -17.90
N HIS A 43 -0.23 -1.72 -18.93
CA HIS A 43 -1.55 -2.33 -19.00
C HIS A 43 -1.81 -3.21 -17.77
N GLU A 44 -0.89 -4.13 -17.46
CA GLU A 44 -1.02 -5.04 -16.32
C GLU A 44 -1.12 -4.32 -14.96
N ARG A 45 -0.48 -3.14 -14.86
CA ARG A 45 -0.45 -2.33 -13.63
C ARG A 45 -1.64 -1.42 -13.47
N LEU A 46 -2.16 -0.87 -14.57
CA LEU A 46 -3.21 0.13 -14.55
C LEU A 46 -4.61 -0.45 -14.75
N LYS A 47 -4.73 -1.54 -15.52
CA LYS A 47 -6.01 -2.14 -15.91
C LYS A 47 -6.19 -3.54 -15.33
N ASP A 48 -7.44 -3.93 -15.10
CA ASP A 48 -7.82 -5.30 -14.72
C ASP A 48 -8.06 -6.20 -15.94
N GLU A 49 -8.47 -7.46 -15.71
CA GLU A 49 -8.72 -8.45 -16.75
C GLU A 49 -9.88 -8.07 -17.70
N LYS A 50 -10.74 -7.13 -17.30
CA LYS A 50 -11.84 -6.62 -18.12
C LYS A 50 -11.42 -5.38 -18.92
N GLY A 51 -10.18 -4.90 -18.74
CA GLY A 51 -9.67 -3.70 -19.39
C GLY A 51 -10.02 -2.40 -18.67
N GLU A 52 -10.64 -2.48 -17.48
CA GLU A 52 -11.05 -1.34 -16.67
C GLU A 52 -9.89 -0.83 -15.81
N VAL A 53 -9.84 0.47 -15.53
CA VAL A 53 -8.82 1.03 -14.64
C VAL A 53 -9.01 0.48 -13.23
N ARG A 54 -7.96 -0.09 -12.65
CA ARG A 54 -7.99 -0.70 -11.32
C ARG A 54 -8.36 0.34 -10.27
N ARG A 55 -9.22 -0.03 -9.31
CA ARG A 55 -9.70 0.84 -8.21
C ARG A 55 -8.61 1.56 -7.40
N PHE A 56 -7.42 0.97 -7.33
CA PHE A 56 -6.28 1.52 -6.59
C PHE A 56 -5.42 2.45 -7.44
N ILE A 57 -5.85 2.79 -8.64
CA ILE A 57 -5.23 3.83 -9.46
C ILE A 57 -6.12 5.06 -9.37
N ASN A 58 -5.56 6.15 -8.85
CA ASN A 58 -6.19 7.46 -8.88
C ASN A 58 -5.62 8.23 -10.08
N ILE A 59 -6.49 8.90 -10.81
CA ILE A 59 -6.13 9.65 -12.01
C ILE A 59 -6.62 11.08 -11.80
N TYR A 60 -5.73 12.03 -12.06
CA TYR A 60 -6.02 13.45 -11.92
C TYR A 60 -5.82 14.13 -13.26
N LEU A 61 -6.73 15.04 -13.61
CA LEU A 61 -6.57 15.98 -14.72
C LEU A 61 -6.32 17.37 -14.13
N ASN A 62 -5.14 17.95 -14.38
CA ASN A 62 -4.72 19.24 -13.84
C ASN A 62 -4.96 19.36 -12.32
N ASP A 63 -4.54 18.33 -11.57
CA ASP A 63 -4.66 18.20 -10.11
C ASP A 63 -6.09 17.98 -9.54
N GLU A 64 -7.11 17.86 -10.40
CA GLU A 64 -8.47 17.44 -10.01
C GLU A 64 -8.69 15.94 -10.24
N ASP A 65 -9.21 15.22 -9.23
CA ASP A 65 -9.53 13.80 -9.37
C ASP A 65 -10.73 13.61 -10.30
N ILE A 66 -10.54 12.85 -11.38
CA ILE A 66 -11.54 12.66 -12.44
C ILE A 66 -12.86 12.04 -11.93
N ARG A 67 -12.86 11.42 -10.74
CA ARG A 67 -14.06 10.88 -10.09
C ARG A 67 -15.07 11.97 -9.71
N PHE A 68 -14.64 13.21 -9.54
CA PHE A 68 -15.52 14.36 -9.33
C PHE A 68 -15.97 15.02 -10.64
N ASN A 69 -15.48 14.53 -11.79
CA ASN A 69 -15.85 14.99 -13.13
C ASN A 69 -16.67 13.90 -13.85
N LYS A 70 -16.29 13.55 -15.09
CA LYS A 70 -16.94 12.49 -15.89
C LYS A 70 -16.13 11.20 -15.91
N ASN A 71 -15.28 10.99 -14.90
CA ASN A 71 -14.38 9.84 -14.81
C ASN A 71 -13.53 9.73 -16.10
N LEU A 72 -13.39 8.54 -16.70
CA LEU A 72 -12.65 8.34 -17.95
C LEU A 72 -13.21 9.13 -19.15
N GLU A 73 -14.48 9.52 -19.13
CA GLU A 73 -15.09 10.36 -20.19
C GLU A 73 -14.78 11.85 -20.02
N THR A 74 -13.97 12.22 -19.02
CA THR A 74 -13.56 13.62 -18.83
C THR A 74 -12.79 14.10 -20.07
N PRO A 75 -13.27 15.14 -20.77
CA PRO A 75 -12.60 15.64 -21.96
C PRO A 75 -11.27 16.30 -21.59
N VAL A 76 -10.29 16.15 -22.47
CA VAL A 76 -8.98 16.79 -22.33
C VAL A 76 -8.76 17.79 -23.46
N LYS A 77 -7.90 18.77 -23.23
CA LYS A 77 -7.51 19.81 -24.18
C LYS A 77 -5.99 19.89 -24.28
N ASP A 78 -5.51 20.46 -25.38
CA ASP A 78 -4.08 20.60 -25.65
C ASP A 78 -3.35 21.28 -24.47
N GLY A 79 -2.23 20.69 -24.04
CA GLY A 79 -1.46 21.17 -22.90
C GLY A 79 -1.94 20.70 -21.53
N ASP A 80 -3.06 19.96 -21.43
CA ASP A 80 -3.50 19.37 -20.16
C ASP A 80 -2.47 18.37 -19.62
N GLN A 81 -2.46 18.25 -18.29
CA GLN A 81 -1.63 17.28 -17.58
C GLN A 81 -2.51 16.22 -16.91
N ILE A 82 -2.20 14.95 -17.19
CA ILE A 82 -2.78 13.80 -16.48
C ILE A 82 -1.74 13.26 -15.51
N SER A 83 -2.10 13.12 -14.24
CA SER A 83 -1.24 12.48 -13.23
C SER A 83 -1.81 11.12 -12.85
N ILE A 84 -0.99 10.08 -13.01
CA ILE A 84 -1.31 8.73 -12.56
C ILE A 84 -0.70 8.55 -11.17
N ILE A 85 -1.54 8.44 -10.17
CA ILE A 85 -1.14 8.19 -8.79
C ILE A 85 -1.64 6.80 -8.45
N PRO A 86 -0.79 5.74 -8.52
CA PRO A 86 -1.12 4.52 -7.84
C PRO A 86 -1.38 4.92 -6.39
N ALA A 87 -2.43 4.38 -5.81
CA ALA A 87 -2.49 4.19 -4.39
C ALA A 87 -1.29 3.29 -4.07
N ILE A 88 -0.13 3.92 -3.92
CA ILE A 88 1.03 3.32 -3.30
C ILE A 88 0.45 2.85 -1.98
N ALA A 89 0.58 1.56 -1.72
CA ALA A 89 0.43 1.04 -0.39
C ALA A 89 1.51 1.71 0.51
N GLY A 90 1.35 2.98 0.85
CA GLY A 90 1.26 3.32 2.25
C GLY A 90 -0.10 2.76 2.62
N GLY A 91 -0.13 1.47 2.98
CA GLY A 91 -1.38 0.75 3.14
C GLY A 91 -2.31 1.53 4.06
N SER A 92 -3.57 1.16 4.07
CA SER A 92 -4.38 1.31 5.27
C SER A 92 -3.77 0.46 6.41
N SER A 93 -2.48 0.66 6.73
CA SER A 93 -1.84 0.06 7.86
C SER A 93 -2.44 0.72 9.08
N LYS A 94 -3.47 0.04 9.59
CA LYS A 94 -3.94 0.34 10.91
C LYS A 94 -2.84 -0.06 11.86
N LYS A 95 -2.25 0.93 12.52
CA LYS A 95 -1.44 0.72 13.71
C LYS A 95 -2.32 0.03 14.75
N ARG A 96 -1.96 -1.20 15.08
CA ARG A 96 -2.70 -2.05 16.03
C ARG A 96 -1.78 -2.37 17.18
N ARG A 97 -2.30 -2.24 18.39
CA ARG A 97 -1.55 -2.58 19.61
C ARG A 97 -1.96 -3.96 20.09
N VAL A 98 -0.96 -4.78 20.36
CA VAL A 98 -1.13 -6.12 20.93
C VAL A 98 -0.17 -6.29 22.08
N THR A 99 -0.61 -6.96 23.14
CA THR A 99 0.27 -7.45 24.20
C THR A 99 0.65 -8.88 23.87
N LEU A 100 1.96 -9.11 23.79
CA LEU A 100 2.59 -10.40 23.60
C LEU A 100 3.09 -10.90 24.94
N THR A 101 2.72 -12.12 25.33
CA THR A 101 3.26 -12.79 26.52
C THR A 101 4.08 -14.00 26.07
N PHE A 102 5.36 -13.98 26.40
CA PHE A 102 6.34 -14.98 25.97
C PHE A 102 6.47 -16.07 27.05
N PRO A 103 6.36 -17.36 26.68
CA PRO A 103 6.69 -18.45 27.60
C PRO A 103 8.21 -18.43 27.90
N PRO A 104 8.65 -18.95 29.06
CA PRO A 104 10.06 -18.92 29.48
C PRO A 104 11.05 -19.41 28.41
N GLU A 105 10.68 -20.47 27.69
CA GLU A 105 11.49 -21.11 26.65
C GLU A 105 11.74 -20.21 25.43
N ARG A 106 10.92 -19.18 25.20
CA ARG A 106 11.00 -18.29 24.04
C ARG A 106 11.63 -16.93 24.35
N ILE A 107 11.95 -16.64 25.61
CA ILE A 107 12.56 -15.35 26.02
C ILE A 107 13.95 -15.18 25.40
N GLN A 108 14.65 -16.27 25.08
CA GLN A 108 15.98 -16.24 24.46
C GLN A 108 15.95 -16.05 22.93
N GLU A 109 14.77 -16.08 22.30
CA GLU A 109 14.63 -15.93 20.87
C GLU A 109 14.27 -14.49 20.46
N PRO A 110 14.80 -13.97 19.35
CA PRO A 110 14.50 -12.62 18.87
C PRO A 110 13.15 -12.59 18.13
N VAL A 111 12.07 -13.00 18.81
CA VAL A 111 10.75 -13.20 18.19
C VAL A 111 10.22 -11.95 17.48
N ILE A 112 10.33 -10.78 18.11
CA ILE A 112 9.87 -9.49 17.54
C ILE A 112 10.67 -9.12 16.27
N HIS A 113 11.98 -9.35 16.29
CA HIS A 113 12.82 -9.16 15.10
C HIS A 113 12.40 -10.10 13.97
N ASN A 114 12.15 -11.37 14.30
CA ASN A 114 11.80 -12.38 13.31
C ASN A 114 10.48 -12.08 12.59
N ILE A 115 9.46 -11.60 13.31
CA ILE A 115 8.19 -11.23 12.67
C ILE A 115 8.33 -10.01 11.76
N GLY A 116 9.14 -9.01 12.13
CA GLY A 116 9.40 -7.84 11.28
C GLY A 116 10.19 -8.15 10.01
N HIS A 117 11.01 -9.20 10.02
CA HIS A 117 11.75 -9.66 8.84
C HIS A 117 10.97 -10.64 7.97
N ARG A 118 10.13 -11.47 8.59
CA ARG A 118 9.37 -12.52 7.88
C ARG A 118 8.10 -12.00 7.23
N PHE A 119 7.47 -11.01 7.83
CA PHE A 119 6.23 -10.41 7.36
C PHE A 119 6.48 -8.95 7.00
N LYS A 120 5.75 -8.42 6.02
CA LYS A 120 5.90 -7.00 5.63
C LYS A 120 5.20 -6.08 6.64
N ILE A 121 5.71 -6.09 7.87
CA ILE A 121 5.22 -5.30 9.01
C ILE A 121 6.36 -4.52 9.64
N ILE A 122 6.04 -3.37 10.21
CA ILE A 122 6.92 -2.58 11.06
C ILE A 122 6.42 -2.75 12.49
N THR A 123 7.35 -2.95 13.42
CA THR A 123 7.02 -3.13 14.84
C THR A 123 7.64 -2.02 15.66
N ASN A 124 6.91 -1.55 16.67
CA ASN A 124 7.38 -0.57 17.63
C ASN A 124 7.00 -1.00 19.05
N ILE A 125 7.98 -1.07 19.94
CA ILE A 125 7.76 -1.47 21.32
C ILE A 125 7.20 -0.27 22.10
N ARG A 126 6.03 -0.42 22.72
CA ARG A 126 5.39 0.62 23.53
C ARG A 126 5.70 0.46 25.02
N SER A 127 5.70 -0.77 25.50
CA SER A 127 6.11 -1.14 26.85
C SER A 127 6.57 -2.59 26.85
N ALA A 128 7.46 -2.93 27.77
CA ALA A 128 7.99 -4.26 27.93
C ALA A 128 8.34 -4.50 29.39
N ASN A 129 8.16 -5.73 29.85
CA ASN A 129 8.66 -6.20 31.12
C ASN A 129 9.21 -7.62 30.97
N VAL A 130 10.34 -7.90 31.60
CA VAL A 130 10.95 -9.23 31.61
C VAL A 130 11.24 -9.60 33.05
N THR A 131 10.65 -10.71 33.50
CA THR A 131 10.91 -11.33 34.79
C THR A 131 11.50 -12.72 34.57
N GLU A 132 11.91 -13.40 35.64
CA GLU A 132 12.48 -14.76 35.56
C GLU A 132 11.49 -15.78 34.98
N ASN A 133 10.18 -15.58 35.17
CA ASN A 133 9.15 -16.55 34.82
C ASN A 133 8.23 -16.11 33.67
N VAL A 134 8.12 -14.81 33.39
CA VAL A 134 7.23 -14.27 32.35
C VAL A 134 7.86 -13.01 31.74
N GLY A 135 7.92 -12.96 30.41
CA GLY A 135 8.17 -11.75 29.65
C GLY A 135 6.89 -11.29 28.95
N TRP A 136 6.55 -10.01 29.01
CA TRP A 136 5.48 -9.44 28.20
C TRP A 136 5.92 -8.15 27.51
N VAL A 137 5.37 -7.92 26.32
CA VAL A 137 5.66 -6.74 25.50
C VAL A 137 4.37 -6.25 24.86
N THR A 138 4.03 -4.97 25.06
CA THR A 138 3.03 -4.30 24.23
C THR A 138 3.70 -3.76 22.98
N LEU A 139 3.29 -4.29 21.84
CA LEU A 139 3.81 -3.99 20.52
C LEU A 139 2.76 -3.23 19.71
N GLU A 140 3.15 -2.10 19.14
CA GLU A 140 2.42 -1.48 18.05
C GLU A 140 2.92 -2.06 16.73
N ILE A 141 2.01 -2.61 15.94
CA ILE A 141 2.30 -3.22 14.63
C ILE A 141 1.64 -2.38 13.55
N ASP A 142 2.45 -1.96 12.59
CA ASP A 142 2.07 -1.21 11.40
C ASP A 142 2.29 -2.13 10.19
N GLY A 143 1.24 -2.37 9.40
CA GLY A 143 1.31 -3.24 8.23
C GLY A 143 -0.07 -3.54 7.67
N GLU A 144 -0.10 -4.08 6.44
CA GLU A 144 -1.32 -4.51 5.79
C GLU A 144 -2.06 -5.58 6.61
N GLU A 145 -3.38 -5.66 6.46
CA GLU A 145 -4.20 -6.59 7.24
C GLU A 145 -3.78 -8.05 7.05
N GLY A 146 -3.53 -8.48 5.81
CA GLY A 146 -3.11 -9.85 5.52
C GLY A 146 -1.75 -10.20 6.15
N GLU A 147 -0.78 -9.29 6.11
CA GLU A 147 0.55 -9.50 6.69
C GLU A 147 0.50 -9.48 8.23
N TYR A 148 -0.32 -8.60 8.80
CA TYR A 148 -0.58 -8.58 10.24
C TYR A 148 -1.20 -9.89 10.73
N LEU A 149 -2.23 -10.41 10.05
CA LEU A 149 -2.88 -11.66 10.45
C LEU A 149 -1.91 -12.85 10.39
N LYS A 150 -1.12 -12.96 9.31
CA LYS A 150 -0.07 -13.99 9.20
C LYS A 150 0.95 -13.90 10.35
N ALA A 151 1.35 -12.69 10.74
CA ALA A 151 2.27 -12.49 11.85
C ALA A 151 1.67 -12.93 13.19
N LEU A 152 0.40 -12.61 13.44
CA LEU A 152 -0.29 -13.04 14.66
C LEU A 152 -0.47 -14.56 14.74
N ASP A 153 -0.84 -15.19 13.61
CA ASP A 153 -1.00 -16.64 13.55
C ASP A 153 0.34 -17.36 13.78
N TYR A 154 1.43 -16.84 13.23
CA TYR A 154 2.78 -17.33 13.50
C TYR A 154 3.14 -17.22 14.99
N LEU A 155 2.91 -16.07 15.63
CA LEU A 155 3.18 -15.86 17.06
C LEU A 155 2.43 -16.87 17.93
N LYS A 156 1.13 -17.07 17.66
CA LYS A 156 0.32 -18.08 18.36
C LYS A 156 0.87 -19.50 18.12
N GLY A 157 1.27 -19.81 16.88
CA GLY A 157 1.82 -21.10 16.50
C GLY A 157 3.13 -21.48 17.21
N ILE A 158 3.93 -20.49 17.63
CA ILE A 158 5.14 -20.71 18.43
C ILE A 158 4.91 -20.62 19.95
N GLY A 159 3.66 -20.52 20.38
CA GLY A 159 3.26 -20.48 21.79
C GLY A 159 3.28 -19.11 22.45
N VAL A 160 3.46 -18.01 21.69
CA VAL A 160 3.33 -16.66 22.22
C VAL A 160 1.84 -16.33 22.34
N LYS A 161 1.40 -15.95 23.55
CA LYS A 161 0.03 -15.48 23.76
C LYS A 161 -0.10 -14.06 23.20
N VAL A 162 -1.14 -13.82 22.41
CA VAL A 162 -1.40 -12.52 21.75
C VAL A 162 -2.76 -12.00 22.21
N GLU A 163 -2.77 -10.84 22.86
CA GLU A 163 -3.98 -10.17 23.34
C GLU A 163 -4.09 -8.78 22.72
N PRO A 164 -5.20 -8.43 22.04
CA PRO A 164 -5.38 -7.07 21.54
C PRO A 164 -5.49 -6.09 22.71
N VAL A 165 -4.91 -4.89 22.55
CA VAL A 165 -5.21 -3.81 23.49
C VAL A 165 -6.56 -3.23 23.10
N GLU A 166 -7.60 -3.52 23.89
CA GLU A 166 -8.90 -2.85 23.74
C GLU A 166 -8.66 -1.33 23.81
N LYS A 167 -9.25 -0.59 22.88
CA LYS A 167 -8.99 0.83 22.67
C LYS A 167 -9.17 1.60 23.99
N ASP A 168 -8.10 2.17 24.52
CA ASP A 168 -8.23 3.48 25.16
C ASP A 168 -8.69 4.46 24.08
N VAL A 169 -9.90 4.95 24.29
CA VAL A 169 -10.48 6.09 23.61
C VAL A 169 -9.48 7.24 23.68
N ILE A 170 -8.97 7.68 22.52
CA ILE A 170 -8.34 8.99 22.44
C ILE A 170 -9.50 9.98 22.32
N VAL A 171 -9.78 10.68 23.42
CA VAL A 171 -10.55 11.94 23.46
C VAL A 171 -9.72 13.02 22.78
#